data_AF-A0A9D4X3K1-F1
#
_entry.id   AF-A0A9D4X3K1-F1
#
_cell.length_a   1.000
_cell.length_b   1.000
_cell.length_c   1.000
_cell.angle_alpha   90.00
_cell.angle_beta   90.00
_cell.angle_gamma   90.00
#
_symmetry.space_group_name_H-M   'P 1'
#
loop_
_entity.id
_entity.type
_entity.pdbx_description
1 polymer ?
#
loop_
_entity_poly.entity_id
_entity_poly.type
_entity_poly.pdbx_seq_one_letter_code
_entity_poly.pdbx_strand_id
1 'polypeptide(L)'
;MKKLLKSIDCISNVRQGWDAMQDRDIFHMRNMYTLLRSEGPKVPWCKLLRENVARPRAVMIMWLACHGRLATTLWDGELDWLIHHTKGKGWRFSLLKLAATKKLYDMWKYRKDTSYDNNVDNTKIAENTLDVIVYMGWYRGSLINHIAKLMMF
;
A
#
# COMPACT_ATOMS: atom_id res chain seq x y z
N MET A 1 -30.41 3.57 -1.22
CA MET A 1 -31.01 4.20 -2.42
C MET A 1 -30.25 5.44 -2.92
N LYS A 2 -29.98 6.47 -2.10
CA LYS A 2 -29.27 7.71 -2.50
C LYS A 2 -27.90 7.50 -3.19
N LYS A 3 -27.09 6.53 -2.73
CA LYS A 3 -25.79 6.20 -3.33
C LYS A 3 -25.89 5.63 -4.76
N LEU A 4 -26.94 4.85 -5.03
CA LEU A 4 -27.18 4.25 -6.34
C LEU A 4 -27.70 5.30 -7.34
N LEU A 5 -28.60 6.18 -6.89
CA LEU A 5 -29.07 7.31 -7.70
C LEU A 5 -27.91 8.23 -8.09
N LYS A 6 -27.01 8.54 -7.15
CA LYS A 6 -25.78 9.29 -7.44
C LYS A 6 -24.86 8.57 -8.44
N SER A 7 -24.74 7.25 -8.37
CA SER A 7 -23.92 6.51 -9.35
C SER A 7 -24.57 6.49 -10.74
N ILE A 8 -25.90 6.42 -10.81
CA ILE A 8 -26.65 6.46 -12.07
C ILE A 8 -26.49 7.83 -12.74
N ASP A 9 -26.62 8.93 -11.98
CA ASP A 9 -26.37 10.29 -12.47
C ASP A 9 -24.92 10.51 -12.90
N CYS A 10 -23.96 9.87 -12.23
CA CYS A 10 -22.56 9.92 -12.65
C CYS A 10 -22.38 9.25 -14.02
N ILE A 11 -22.99 8.06 -14.21
CA ILE A 11 -22.88 7.29 -15.44
C ILE A 11 -23.56 8.03 -16.62
N SER A 12 -24.70 8.69 -16.39
CA SER A 12 -25.39 9.46 -17.44
C SER A 12 -24.56 10.64 -17.94
N ASN A 13 -23.94 11.40 -17.02
CA ASN A 13 -23.02 12.50 -17.36
C ASN A 13 -21.76 11.99 -18.09
N VAL A 14 -21.24 10.84 -17.68
CA VAL A 14 -20.06 10.21 -18.28
C VAL A 14 -20.35 9.67 -19.69
N ARG A 15 -21.60 9.25 -19.97
CA ARG A 15 -22.03 8.78 -21.30
C ARG A 15 -21.91 9.85 -22.39
N GLN A 16 -22.20 11.11 -22.08
CA GLN A 16 -21.95 12.22 -23.02
C GLN A 16 -20.46 12.37 -23.37
N GLY A 17 -19.57 12.08 -22.41
CA GLY A 17 -18.13 12.04 -22.63
C GLY A 17 -17.67 10.81 -23.44
N TRP A 18 -18.47 9.74 -23.47
CA TRP A 18 -18.18 8.54 -24.28
C TRP A 18 -18.47 8.77 -25.75
N ASP A 19 -19.57 9.44 -26.08
CA ASP A 19 -19.92 9.78 -27.46
C ASP A 19 -18.80 10.64 -28.11
N ALA A 20 -18.29 11.62 -27.37
CA ALA A 20 -17.14 12.43 -27.79
C ALA A 20 -15.79 11.69 -27.88
N MET A 21 -15.67 10.51 -27.23
CA MET A 21 -14.49 9.63 -27.32
C MET A 21 -14.63 8.58 -28.42
N GLN A 22 -15.86 8.21 -28.79
CA GLN A 22 -16.19 7.28 -29.85
C GLN A 22 -16.03 7.91 -31.25
N ASP A 23 -16.20 9.23 -31.35
CA ASP A 23 -15.86 10.03 -32.54
C ASP A 23 -14.35 10.07 -32.82
N ARG A 24 -13.50 9.67 -31.87
CA ARG A 24 -12.06 9.48 -32.10
C ARG A 24 -11.79 8.02 -32.41
N ASP A 25 -11.10 7.76 -33.51
CA ASP A 25 -10.73 6.40 -33.97
C ASP A 25 -9.77 5.65 -33.01
N ILE A 26 -9.35 6.30 -31.91
CA ILE A 26 -8.45 5.75 -30.90
C ILE A 26 -9.10 5.87 -29.52
N PHE A 27 -9.58 4.74 -29.02
CA PHE A 27 -10.14 4.63 -27.69
C PHE A 27 -9.04 4.51 -26.63
N HIS A 28 -8.96 5.49 -25.72
CA HIS A 28 -8.00 5.47 -24.61
C HIS A 28 -8.68 5.07 -23.29
N MET A 29 -8.48 3.81 -22.87
CA MET A 29 -9.01 3.26 -21.61
C MET A 29 -8.70 4.14 -20.38
N ARG A 30 -7.52 4.78 -20.35
CA ARG A 30 -7.11 5.70 -19.27
C ARG A 30 -8.08 6.88 -19.13
N ASN A 31 -8.53 7.45 -20.24
CA ASN A 31 -9.41 8.62 -20.23
C ASN A 31 -10.80 8.23 -19.75
N MET A 32 -11.30 7.06 -20.18
CA MET A 32 -12.57 6.50 -19.68
C MET A 32 -12.53 6.25 -18.17
N TYR A 33 -11.47 5.63 -17.65
CA TYR A 33 -11.31 5.44 -16.20
C TYR A 33 -11.18 6.76 -15.44
N THR A 34 -10.67 7.82 -16.09
CA THR A 34 -10.55 9.14 -15.46
C THR A 34 -11.92 9.83 -15.38
N LEU A 35 -12.76 9.70 -16.41
CA LEU A 35 -14.15 10.18 -16.39
C LEU A 35 -15.03 9.42 -15.39
N LEU A 36 -14.89 8.10 -15.32
CA LEU A 36 -15.65 7.26 -14.38
C LEU A 36 -15.25 7.49 -12.91
N ARG A 37 -14.02 7.97 -12.68
CA ARG A 37 -13.52 8.25 -11.35
C ARG A 37 -13.99 9.65 -10.97
N SER A 38 -14.87 9.75 -9.98
CA SER A 38 -15.19 11.02 -9.34
C SER A 38 -13.90 11.76 -8.95
N GLU A 39 -13.83 13.08 -9.13
CA GLU A 39 -12.74 13.94 -8.67
C GLU A 39 -12.62 13.89 -7.13
N GLY A 40 -12.03 12.81 -6.63
CA GLY A 40 -11.72 12.61 -5.23
C GLY A 40 -10.28 13.03 -4.96
N PRO A 41 -9.98 13.56 -3.76
CA PRO A 41 -8.60 13.88 -3.39
C PRO A 41 -7.74 12.62 -3.52
N LYS A 42 -6.54 12.80 -4.07
CA LYS A 42 -5.58 11.71 -4.18
C LYS A 42 -5.20 11.24 -2.78
N VAL A 43 -5.64 10.04 -2.43
CA VAL A 43 -5.39 9.49 -1.09
C VAL A 43 -3.88 9.32 -0.87
N PRO A 44 -3.35 9.81 0.26
CA PRO A 44 -1.91 9.95 0.43
C PRO A 44 -1.22 8.59 0.65
N TRP A 45 -1.92 7.61 1.23
CA TRP A 45 -1.47 6.23 1.40
C TRP A 45 -1.35 5.42 0.08
N CYS A 46 -1.91 5.89 -1.05
CA CYS A 46 -1.73 5.18 -2.33
C CYS A 46 -0.24 5.00 -2.68
N LYS A 47 0.60 5.99 -2.35
CA LYS A 47 2.04 5.91 -2.61
C LYS A 47 2.74 4.89 -1.73
N LEU A 48 2.24 4.66 -0.52
CA LEU A 48 2.77 3.69 0.43
C LEU A 48 2.56 2.25 -0.05
N LEU A 49 1.39 1.98 -0.65
CA LEU A 49 1.05 0.65 -1.17
C LEU A 49 1.63 0.39 -2.57
N ARG A 50 1.75 1.44 -3.39
CA ARG A 50 2.27 1.31 -4.75
C ARG A 50 3.74 0.91 -4.76
N GLU A 51 4.04 -0.11 -5.57
CA GLU A 51 5.39 -0.68 -5.74
C GLU A 51 6.01 -1.14 -4.41
N ASN A 52 5.16 -1.45 -3.42
CA ASN A 52 5.59 -2.05 -2.18
C ASN A 52 5.91 -3.52 -2.43
N VAL A 53 7.17 -3.89 -2.21
CA VAL A 53 7.68 -5.25 -2.43
C VAL A 53 7.54 -6.15 -1.20
N ALA A 54 6.82 -5.70 -0.16
CA ALA A 54 6.48 -6.56 0.97
C ALA A 54 5.54 -7.70 0.54
N ARG A 55 5.45 -8.74 1.38
CA ARG A 55 4.58 -9.89 1.12
C ARG A 55 3.13 -9.42 0.93
N PRO A 56 2.36 -9.99 -0.02
CA PRO A 56 0.99 -9.55 -0.31
C PRO A 56 0.08 -9.49 0.93
N ARG A 57 0.21 -10.48 1.84
CA ARG A 57 -0.51 -10.48 3.12
C ARG A 57 -0.17 -9.27 3.98
N ALA A 58 1.10 -8.89 4.07
CA ALA A 58 1.54 -7.74 4.85
C ALA A 58 1.06 -6.41 4.22
N VAL A 59 1.10 -6.31 2.89
CA VAL A 59 0.55 -5.16 2.15
C VAL A 59 -0.96 -5.02 2.40
N MET A 60 -1.70 -6.13 2.47
CA MET A 60 -3.13 -6.12 2.79
C MET A 60 -3.40 -5.59 4.21
N ILE A 61 -2.60 -6.01 5.21
CA ILE A 61 -2.72 -5.47 6.57
C ILE A 61 -2.38 -3.98 6.60
N MET A 62 -1.34 -3.55 5.88
CA MET A 62 -1.02 -2.12 5.74
C MET A 62 -2.17 -1.33 5.11
N TRP A 63 -2.84 -1.88 4.09
CA TRP A 63 -4.04 -1.26 3.51
C TRP A 63 -5.17 -1.12 4.54
N LEU A 64 -5.44 -2.17 5.32
CA LEU A 64 -6.42 -2.10 6.41
C LEU A 64 -6.05 -1.02 7.44
N ALA A 65 -4.75 -0.82 7.69
CA ALA A 65 -4.25 0.17 8.65
C ALA A 65 -4.53 1.59 8.14
N CYS A 66 -4.19 1.86 6.86
CA CYS A 66 -4.49 3.13 6.21
C CYS A 66 -6.00 3.46 6.15
N HIS A 67 -6.85 2.46 6.27
CA HIS A 67 -8.31 2.62 6.32
C HIS A 67 -8.87 2.73 7.73
N GLY A 68 -8.03 2.72 8.78
CA GLY A 68 -8.47 2.73 10.18
C GLY A 68 -9.28 1.49 10.56
N ARG A 69 -9.08 0.37 9.85
CA ARG A 69 -9.82 -0.89 10.05
C ARG A 69 -9.11 -1.88 10.96
N LEU A 70 -7.96 -1.51 11.49
CA LEU A 70 -7.31 -2.27 12.55
C LEU A 70 -7.66 -1.69 13.92
N ALA A 71 -7.87 -2.58 14.89
CA ALA A 71 -8.06 -2.19 16.29
C ALA A 71 -6.78 -1.56 16.91
N THR A 72 -5.65 -1.56 16.21
CA THR A 72 -4.40 -0.90 16.60
C THR A 72 -4.43 0.58 16.21
N THR A 73 -5.14 1.43 16.95
CA THR A 73 -5.21 2.88 16.73
C THR A 73 -3.96 3.65 17.18
N LEU A 74 -2.97 2.97 17.79
CA LEU A 74 -1.78 3.64 18.36
C LEU A 74 -0.84 4.25 17.30
N TRP A 75 -1.06 4.00 16.01
CA TRP A 75 -0.08 4.29 14.95
C TRP A 75 -0.53 5.35 13.96
N ASP A 76 -1.61 6.08 14.22
CA ASP A 76 -2.11 7.09 13.28
C ASP A 76 -1.02 8.16 12.99
N GLY A 77 -0.29 8.59 14.03
CA GLY A 77 0.82 9.53 13.88
C GLY A 77 2.03 8.95 13.14
N GLU A 78 2.37 7.69 13.38
CA GLU A 78 3.49 7.02 12.69
C GLU A 78 3.15 6.72 11.23
N LEU A 79 1.90 6.35 10.94
CA LEU A 79 1.42 6.12 9.60
C LEU A 79 1.39 7.41 8.81
N ASP A 80 0.96 8.53 9.42
CA ASP A 80 1.04 9.85 8.82
C ASP A 80 2.49 10.28 8.57
N TRP A 81 3.39 10.06 9.54
CA TRP A 81 4.82 10.28 9.35
C TRP A 81 5.33 9.47 8.16
N LEU A 82 4.94 8.20 8.05
CA LEU A 82 5.41 7.33 6.99
C LEU A 82 4.85 7.71 5.62
N ILE A 83 3.58 8.10 5.57
CA ILE A 83 2.94 8.66 4.37
C ILE A 83 3.65 9.94 3.95
N HIS A 84 4.10 10.77 4.90
CA HIS A 84 4.88 11.96 4.62
C HIS A 84 6.28 11.64 4.06
N HIS A 85 6.98 10.68 4.67
CA HIS A 85 8.36 10.32 4.32
C HIS A 85 8.47 9.37 3.11
N THR A 86 7.39 8.73 2.67
CA THR A 86 7.39 7.82 1.50
C THR A 86 6.91 8.45 0.20
N LYS A 87 6.86 9.80 0.13
CA LYS A 87 6.39 10.54 -1.06
C LYS A 87 7.31 10.43 -2.29
N GLY A 88 8.57 10.05 -2.09
CA GLY A 88 9.61 10.01 -3.12
C GLY A 88 9.67 8.71 -3.94
N LYS A 89 10.57 8.69 -4.92
CA LYS A 89 10.93 7.51 -5.72
C LYS A 89 12.40 7.18 -5.45
N GLY A 90 12.71 5.90 -5.29
CA GLY A 90 14.08 5.45 -5.04
C GLY A 90 14.15 4.22 -4.15
N TRP A 91 15.38 3.71 -4.00
CA TRP A 91 15.66 2.49 -3.24
C TRP A 91 15.41 2.67 -1.75
N ARG A 92 15.80 3.82 -1.16
CA ARG A 92 15.58 4.13 0.27
C ARG A 92 14.10 4.11 0.65
N PHE A 93 13.26 4.76 -0.15
CA PHE A 93 11.81 4.75 0.05
C PHE A 93 11.21 3.36 -0.10
N SER A 94 11.72 2.58 -1.04
CA SER A 94 11.27 1.20 -1.25
C SER A 94 11.62 0.30 -0.07
N LEU A 95 12.83 0.47 0.48
CA LEU A 95 13.28 -0.21 1.69
C LEU A 95 12.44 0.19 2.90
N LEU A 96 12.15 1.49 3.05
CA LEU A 96 11.32 2.01 4.13
C LEU A 96 9.89 1.43 4.07
N LYS A 97 9.26 1.41 2.88
CA LYS A 97 7.94 0.80 2.69
C LYS A 97 7.95 -0.68 3.06
N LEU A 98 8.97 -1.42 2.61
CA LEU A 98 9.14 -2.85 2.89
C LEU A 98 9.26 -3.10 4.40
N ALA A 99 10.17 -2.40 5.07
CA ALA A 99 10.42 -2.54 6.50
C ALA A 99 9.18 -2.19 7.34
N ALA A 100 8.54 -1.06 7.05
CA ALA A 100 7.36 -0.61 7.77
C ALA A 100 6.18 -1.56 7.61
N THR A 101 5.96 -2.06 6.39
CA THR A 101 4.88 -3.00 6.10
C THR A 101 5.10 -4.34 6.79
N LYS A 102 6.36 -4.79 6.87
CA LYS A 102 6.74 -5.98 7.63
C LYS A 102 6.53 -5.79 9.13
N LYS A 103 6.99 -4.67 9.70
CA LYS A 103 6.79 -4.37 11.13
C LYS A 103 5.31 -4.33 11.51
N LEU A 104 4.50 -3.65 10.70
CA LEU A 104 3.06 -3.58 10.92
C LEU A 104 2.39 -4.96 10.86
N TYR A 105 2.82 -5.81 9.93
CA TYR A 105 2.36 -7.19 9.85
C TYR A 105 2.75 -8.02 11.07
N ASP A 106 3.99 -7.92 11.54
CA ASP A 106 4.46 -8.67 12.70
C ASP A 106 3.72 -8.28 13.97
N MET A 107 3.42 -6.98 14.15
CA MET A 107 2.63 -6.52 15.28
C MET A 107 1.18 -7.00 15.20
N TRP A 108 0.57 -6.94 14.02
CA TRP A 108 -0.77 -7.51 13.81
C TRP A 108 -0.78 -8.99 14.13
N LYS A 109 0.23 -9.74 13.64
CA LYS A 109 0.36 -11.17 13.89
C LYS A 109 0.53 -11.45 15.38
N TYR A 110 1.40 -10.70 16.06
CA TYR A 110 1.60 -10.81 17.51
C TYR A 110 0.27 -10.67 18.25
N ARG A 111 -0.48 -9.58 18.02
CA ARG A 111 -1.77 -9.38 18.69
C ARG A 111 -2.78 -10.47 18.38
N LYS A 112 -2.85 -10.89 17.11
CA LYS A 112 -3.70 -11.99 16.71
C LYS A 112 -3.35 -13.24 17.53
N ASP A 113 -2.08 -13.59 17.60
CA ASP A 113 -1.63 -14.81 18.27
C ASP A 113 -1.82 -14.70 19.80
N THR A 114 -1.65 -13.51 20.41
CA THR A 114 -1.97 -13.23 21.82
C THR A 114 -3.47 -13.40 22.12
N SER A 115 -4.36 -12.94 21.23
CA SER A 115 -5.82 -13.09 21.44
C SER A 115 -6.29 -14.55 21.39
N TYR A 116 -5.49 -15.46 20.84
CA TYR A 116 -5.79 -16.90 20.78
C TYR A 116 -4.97 -17.73 21.80
N ASP A 117 -4.35 -17.08 22.80
CA ASP A 117 -3.56 -17.72 23.86
C ASP A 117 -2.46 -18.66 23.33
N ASN A 118 -1.89 -18.31 22.17
CA ASN A 118 -0.71 -19.02 21.67
C ASN A 118 0.54 -18.46 22.38
N ASN A 119 1.48 -19.33 22.76
CA ASN A 119 2.76 -18.89 23.29
C ASN A 119 3.57 -18.21 22.17
N VAL A 120 3.56 -16.87 22.13
CA VAL A 120 4.17 -16.10 21.05
C VAL A 120 5.63 -15.80 21.37
N ASP A 121 6.55 -16.50 20.71
CA ASP A 121 7.98 -16.20 20.78
C ASP A 121 8.30 -14.93 19.96
N ASN A 122 8.59 -13.85 20.67
CA ASN A 122 8.95 -12.55 20.12
C ASN A 122 10.45 -12.30 20.04
N THR A 123 11.28 -13.23 20.51
CA THR A 123 12.74 -13.03 20.59
C THR A 123 13.38 -12.80 19.21
N LYS A 124 12.75 -13.32 18.14
CA LYS A 124 13.27 -13.28 16.76
C LYS A 124 12.61 -12.24 15.85
N ILE A 125 11.87 -11.26 16.37
CA ILE A 125 11.18 -10.26 15.52
C ILE A 125 12.18 -9.47 14.66
N ALA A 126 13.32 -9.07 15.22
CA ALA A 126 14.34 -8.31 14.51
C ALA A 126 14.97 -9.13 13.37
N GLU A 127 15.38 -10.37 13.65
CA GLU A 127 15.94 -11.32 12.68
C GLU A 127 14.94 -11.61 11.55
N ASN A 128 13.69 -11.92 11.89
CA ASN A 128 12.63 -12.14 10.90
C ASN A 128 12.32 -10.88 10.05
N THR A 129 12.55 -9.70 10.60
CA THR A 129 12.41 -8.44 9.84
C THR A 129 13.56 -8.29 8.85
N LEU A 130 14.80 -8.53 9.30
CA LEU A 130 16.00 -8.48 8.48
C LEU A 130 15.93 -9.51 7.35
N ASP A 131 15.53 -10.75 7.64
CA ASP A 131 15.34 -11.79 6.63
C ASP A 131 14.35 -11.38 5.56
N VAL A 132 13.22 -10.75 5.93
CA VAL A 132 12.26 -10.28 4.94
C VAL A 132 12.81 -9.10 4.13
N ILE A 133 13.56 -8.20 4.75
CA ILE A 133 14.20 -7.07 4.05
C ILE A 133 15.24 -7.58 3.07
N VAL A 134 16.11 -8.49 3.51
CA VAL A 134 17.16 -9.11 2.70
C VAL A 134 16.53 -9.95 1.59
N TYR A 135 15.69 -10.93 1.93
CA TYR A 135 15.08 -11.83 0.97
C TYR A 135 14.24 -11.09 -0.07
N MET A 136 13.28 -10.25 0.36
CA MET A 136 12.38 -9.57 -0.60
C MET A 136 13.10 -8.47 -1.38
N GLY A 137 14.09 -7.83 -0.75
CA GLY A 137 14.92 -6.84 -1.42
C GLY A 137 15.90 -7.47 -2.42
N TRP A 138 16.34 -8.71 -2.20
CA TRP A 138 17.20 -9.47 -3.11
C TRP A 138 16.50 -9.85 -4.41
N TYR A 139 15.17 -10.02 -4.39
CA TYR A 139 14.41 -10.26 -5.62
C TYR A 139 14.23 -9.00 -6.50
N ARG A 140 14.57 -7.81 -6.00
CA ARG A 140 14.43 -6.56 -6.75
C ARG A 140 15.79 -6.05 -7.19
N GLY A 141 16.09 -6.14 -8.49
CA GLY A 141 17.38 -5.74 -9.07
C GLY A 141 17.88 -4.34 -8.66
N SER A 142 16.96 -3.38 -8.45
CA SER A 142 17.33 -2.03 -8.00
C SER A 142 17.76 -1.93 -6.53
N LEU A 143 17.38 -2.91 -5.69
CA LEU A 143 17.70 -2.97 -4.26
C LEU A 143 18.90 -3.86 -3.96
N ILE A 144 19.18 -4.88 -4.76
CA ILE A 144 20.26 -5.87 -4.54
C ILE A 144 21.59 -5.19 -4.20
N ASN A 145 22.07 -4.29 -5.06
CA ASN A 145 23.38 -3.63 -4.87
C ASN A 145 23.44 -2.79 -3.59
N HIS A 146 22.30 -2.29 -3.12
CA HIS A 146 22.22 -1.46 -1.92
C HIS A 146 22.14 -2.32 -0.66
N ILE A 147 21.41 -3.44 -0.73
CA ILE A 147 21.31 -4.41 0.37
C ILE A 147 22.63 -5.17 0.52
N ALA A 148 23.29 -5.56 -0.57
CA ALA A 148 24.62 -6.16 -0.54
C ALA A 148 25.63 -5.25 0.18
N LYS A 149 25.60 -3.94 -0.08
CA LYS A 149 26.42 -2.97 0.66
C LYS A 149 26.06 -2.92 2.15
N LEU A 150 24.77 -2.98 2.50
CA LEU A 150 24.32 -2.98 3.90
C LEU A 150 24.71 -4.25 4.66
N MET A 151 24.92 -5.38 3.98
CA MET A 151 25.32 -6.65 4.60
C MET A 151 26.83 -6.85 4.70
N MET A 152 27.62 -6.00 4.04
CA MET A 152 29.09 -6.07 4.07
C MET A 152 29.75 -5.20 5.16
N PHE A 153 28.95 -4.51 5.97
CA PHE A 153 29.38 -3.78 7.16
C PHE A 153 28.79 -4.45 8.39
#